data_AF-A0A7R8VUS2-F1
#
_entry.id   AF-A0A7R8VUS2-F1
#
_cell.length_a   1.000
_cell.length_b   1.000
_cell.length_c   1.000
_cell.angle_alpha   90.00
_cell.angle_beta   90.00
_cell.angle_gamma   90.00
#
_symmetry.space_group_name_H-M   'P 1'
#
loop_
_entity.id
_entity.type
_entity.pdbx_description
1 polymer ?
#
loop_
_entity_poly.entity_id
_entity_poly.type
_entity_poly.pdbx_seq_one_letter_code
_entity_poly.pdbx_strand_id
1 'polypeptide(L)' 'MGLTKQYLSYVPAGNFNIIASAGCNVVFLTLEGQDGRFVGAAACEDVVVWDLRLGEK' A
#
# COMPACT_ATOMS: atom_id res chain seq x y z
N MET A 1 0.52 -8.85 -41.34
CA MET A 1 0.31 -9.87 -40.28
C MET A 1 0.26 -9.10 -38.96
N GLY A 2 -0.94 -8.69 -38.52
CA GLY A 2 -1.07 -7.83 -37.34
C GLY A 2 -0.75 -8.64 -36.09
N LEU A 3 0.14 -8.13 -35.23
CA LEU A 3 0.37 -8.68 -33.89
C LEU A 3 -0.96 -8.77 -33.15
N THR A 4 -1.59 -9.94 -33.20
CA THR A 4 -2.79 -10.26 -32.44
C THR A 4 -2.38 -10.28 -30.96
N LYS A 5 -3.11 -9.56 -30.10
CA LYS A 5 -2.91 -9.54 -28.64
C LYS A 5 -2.90 -10.94 -27.95
N GLN A 6 -3.10 -12.01 -28.72
CA GLN A 6 -3.19 -13.40 -28.30
C GLN A 6 -1.93 -13.96 -27.62
N TYR A 7 -0.76 -13.34 -27.79
CA TYR A 7 0.50 -13.83 -27.22
C TYR A 7 1.13 -12.89 -26.17
N LEU A 8 0.44 -11.82 -25.78
CA LEU A 8 0.93 -10.99 -24.68
C LEU A 8 0.66 -11.67 -23.34
N SER A 9 1.72 -11.87 -22.56
CA SER A 9 1.60 -12.30 -21.17
C SER A 9 0.92 -11.23 -20.33
N TYR A 10 0.03 -11.63 -19.44
CA TYR A 10 -0.50 -10.74 -18.42
C TYR A 10 0.62 -10.26 -17.50
N VAL A 11 0.63 -8.96 -17.22
CA VAL A 11 1.52 -8.33 -16.22
C VAL A 11 0.62 -7.49 -15.30
N PRO A 12 0.65 -7.71 -13.98
CA PRO A 12 -0.11 -6.88 -13.06
C PRO A 12 0.41 -5.44 -13.11
N ALA A 13 -0.50 -4.48 -13.28
CA ALA A 13 -0.16 -3.06 -13.49
C ALA A 13 -0.12 -2.24 -12.19
N GLY A 14 -0.38 -2.86 -11.04
CA GLY A 14 -0.31 -2.24 -9.71
C GLY A 14 -1.50 -2.60 -8.83
N ASN A 15 -1.28 -2.54 -7.51
CA ASN A 15 -2.31 -2.72 -6.49
C ASN A 15 -2.77 -1.35 -5.98
N PHE A 16 -4.08 -1.15 -5.83
CA PHE A 16 -4.65 0.10 -5.35
C PHE A 16 -5.77 -0.16 -4.33
N ASN A 17 -6.11 0.85 -3.53
CA ASN A 17 -7.17 0.81 -2.50
C ASN A 17 -6.99 -0.23 -1.37
N ILE A 18 -5.77 -0.73 -1.16
CA ILE A 18 -5.48 -1.62 -0.03
C ILE A 18 -5.14 -0.76 1.19
N ILE A 19 -5.96 -0.87 2.25
CA ILE A 19 -5.77 -0.13 3.50
C ILE A 19 -4.97 -0.97 4.52
N ALA A 20 -5.45 -2.18 4.79
CA ALA A 20 -4.78 -3.17 5.64
C ALA A 20 -5.32 -4.58 5.34
N SER A 21 -4.52 -5.61 5.58
CA SER A 21 -4.96 -7.00 5.54
C SER A 21 -5.56 -7.43 6.88
N ALA A 22 -6.70 -8.14 6.87
CA ALA A 22 -7.42 -8.49 8.11
C ALA A 22 -6.62 -9.39 9.07
N GLY A 23 -5.64 -10.14 8.57
CA GLY A 23 -4.78 -11.02 9.36
C GLY A 23 -3.43 -10.43 9.75
N CYS A 24 -3.18 -9.14 9.48
CA CYS A 24 -1.89 -8.52 9.77
C CYS A 24 -1.94 -7.60 10.98
N ASN A 25 -0.78 -7.43 11.61
CA ASN A 25 -0.61 -6.49 12.70
C ASN A 25 -0.59 -5.04 12.17
N VAL A 26 -1.10 -4.15 13.01
CA VAL A 26 -1.05 -2.71 12.80
C VAL A 26 -0.22 -2.12 13.95
N VAL A 27 0.79 -1.32 13.63
CA VAL A 27 1.77 -0.81 14.61
C VAL A 27 1.98 0.68 14.43
N PHE A 28 2.04 1.41 15.54
CA PHE A 28 2.44 2.82 15.53
C PHE A 28 3.95 2.91 15.31
N LEU A 29 4.33 3.72 14.32
CA LEU A 29 5.73 3.92 13.93
C LEU A 29 6.23 5.26 14.45
N THR A 30 7.44 5.27 14.99
CA THR A 30 8.22 6.49 15.22
C THR A 30 8.88 6.88 13.90
N LEU A 31 8.32 7.86 13.20
CA LEU A 31 8.90 8.39 11.97
C LEU A 31 9.23 9.87 12.19
N GLU A 32 10.40 10.32 11.72
CA GLU A 32 10.83 11.72 11.82
C GLU A 32 10.79 12.31 13.25
N GLY A 33 11.04 11.48 14.26
CA GLY A 33 11.00 11.88 15.68
C GLY A 33 9.59 12.16 16.22
N GLN A 34 8.54 11.82 15.46
CA GLN A 34 7.14 11.90 15.90
C GLN A 34 6.62 10.50 16.24
N ASP A 35 6.27 10.32 17.51
CA ASP A 35 5.63 9.11 18.01
C ASP A 35 4.10 9.18 17.88
N GLY A 36 3.49 8.08 17.47
CA GLY A 36 2.03 7.90 17.49
C GLY A 36 1.26 8.58 16.34
N ARG A 37 1.94 9.26 15.42
CA ARG A 37 1.32 9.88 14.24
C ARG A 37 1.15 8.88 13.09
N PHE A 38 2.19 8.10 12.84
CA PHE A 38 2.24 7.20 11.70
C PHE A 38 1.83 5.79 12.11
N VAL A 39 1.08 5.13 11.25
CA VAL A 39 0.65 3.74 11.42
C VAL A 39 1.15 2.91 10.27
N GLY A 40 1.96 1.91 10.57
CA GLY A 40 2.33 0.86 9.63
C GLY A 40 1.25 -0.23 9.63
N ALA A 41 0.74 -0.55 8.45
CA ALA A 41 -0.15 -1.70 8.24
C ALA A 41 0.35 -2.53 7.06
N ALA A 42 0.24 -3.85 7.16
CA ALA A 42 0.54 -4.71 6.01
C ALA A 42 -0.60 -4.66 5.01
N ALA A 43 -0.25 -4.56 3.74
CA ALA A 43 -1.15 -4.40 2.60
C ALA A 43 -0.75 -5.40 1.52
N CYS A 44 -1.25 -6.63 1.63
CA CYS A 44 -0.88 -7.74 0.75
C CYS A 44 0.62 -8.05 0.80
N GLU A 45 1.36 -7.64 -0.21
CA GLU A 45 2.80 -7.86 -0.40
C GLU A 45 3.67 -6.68 0.07
N ASP A 46 3.03 -5.54 0.37
CA ASP A 46 3.69 -4.31 0.81
C ASP A 46 3.37 -3.97 2.27
N VAL A 47 4.20 -3.13 2.89
CA VAL A 47 3.89 -2.47 4.17
C VAL A 47 3.66 -0.99 3.87
N VAL A 48 2.44 -0.52 4.14
CA VAL A 48 2.03 0.86 3.89
C VAL A 48 2.07 1.63 5.20
N VAL A 49 2.66 2.83 5.14
CA VAL A 49 2.67 3.77 6.27
C VAL A 49 1.59 4.82 6.03
N TRP A 50 0.63 4.85 6.95
CA TRP A 50 -0.46 5.81 6.99
C TRP A 50 -0.11 6.97 7.92
N ASP A 51 -0.29 8.19 7.45
CA ASP A 51 -0.35 9.35 8.34
C ASP A 51 -1.78 9.50 8.86
N LEU A 52 -1.98 9.38 10.18
CA LEU A 52 -3.31 9.51 10.78
C LEU A 52 -3.77 10.97 10.88
N ARG A 53 -2.87 11.94 10.72
CA ARG A 53 -3.23 13.35 10.68
C ARG A 53 -3.40 13.78 9.23
N LEU A 54 -4.64 14.03 8.83
CA LEU A 54 -4.91 14.78 7.59
C LEU A 54 -4.45 16.22 7.81
N GLY A 55 -3.23 16.54 7.37
CA GLY A 55 -2.65 17.87 7.41
C GLY A 55 -3.15 18.81 6.30
N GLU A 56 -4.34 18.56 5.76
CA GLU A 56 -4.95 19.42 4.74
C GLU A 56 -6.16 20.14 5.35
N LYS A 57 -6.01 21.45 5.54
CA LYS A 57 -7.09 22.39 5.79
C LYS A 57 -7.02 23.49 4.75
#